data_AF-A0A2Z3V6F2-F1
#
_entry.id   AF-A0A2Z3V6F2-F1
#
_cell.length_a   1.000
_cell.length_b   1.000
_cell.length_c   1.000
_cell.angle_alpha   90.00
_cell.angle_beta   90.00
_cell.angle_gamma   90.00
#
_symmetry.space_group_name_H-M   'P 1'
#
loop_
_entity.id
_entity.type
_entity.pdbx_description
1 polymer ?
#
loop_
_entity_poly.entity_id
_entity_poly.type
_entity_poly.pdbx_seq_one_letter_code
_entity_poly.pdbx_strand_id
1 'polypeptide(L)'
;MFRVTIRGKFTGLDDAGRAAVLAAGGTAYTEAGTFTHDQSVTAFTFRCQVPAGPDDGQDEAALGAMVALETHGHPHEILHLAVTDMRDIKIRPRGRRM
;
A
#
# COMPACT_ATOMS: atom_id res chain seq x y z
N MET A 1 -11.51 -7.02 -3.56
CA MET A 1 -10.63 -6.00 -2.94
C MET A 1 -9.22 -6.53 -2.99
N PHE A 2 -8.29 -5.73 -3.48
CA PHE A 2 -6.87 -6.02 -3.43
C PHE A 2 -6.23 -5.27 -2.28
N ARG A 3 -5.24 -5.88 -1.64
CA ARG A 3 -4.34 -5.19 -0.72
C ARG A 3 -2.99 -5.06 -1.39
N VAL A 4 -2.52 -3.82 -1.51
CA VAL A 4 -1.22 -3.53 -2.12
C VAL A 4 -0.29 -2.95 -1.07
N THR A 5 0.93 -3.47 -1.07
CA THR A 5 2.00 -2.99 -0.20
C THR A 5 3.17 -2.57 -1.08
N ILE A 6 3.51 -1.29 -1.04
CA ILE A 6 4.64 -0.72 -1.76
C ILE A 6 5.71 -0.36 -0.75
N ARG A 7 6.89 -0.94 -0.89
CA ARG A 7 8.05 -0.60 -0.06
C ARG A 7 9.02 0.21 -0.90
N GLY A 8 9.46 1.33 -0.36
CA GLY A 8 10.36 2.25 -1.04
C GLY A 8 11.20 3.03 -0.06
N LYS A 9 12.00 3.93 -0.61
CA LYS A 9 12.73 4.96 0.13
C LYS A 9 12.42 6.33 -0.45
N PHE A 10 12.41 7.35 0.38
CA PHE A 10 12.23 8.72 -0.09
C PHE A 10 13.54 9.24 -0.70
N THR A 11 13.44 10.01 -1.77
CA THR A 11 14.58 10.58 -2.48
C THR A 11 14.51 12.11 -2.43
N GLY A 12 15.08 12.71 -1.37
CA GLY A 12 15.06 14.16 -1.20
C GLY A 12 13.78 14.68 -0.53
N LEU A 13 13.33 14.00 0.53
CA LEU A 13 12.21 14.45 1.35
C LEU A 13 12.59 15.71 2.14
N ASP A 14 11.84 16.79 1.93
CA ASP A 14 11.94 18.02 2.71
C ASP A 14 11.14 17.92 4.03
N ASP A 15 11.20 18.95 4.86
CA ASP A 15 10.46 18.97 6.13
C ASP A 15 8.94 18.93 5.94
N ALA A 16 8.43 19.51 4.86
CA ALA A 16 7.00 19.47 4.53
C ALA A 16 6.54 18.05 4.15
N GLY A 17 7.34 17.34 3.33
CA GLY A 17 7.10 15.95 2.99
C GLY A 17 7.18 15.04 4.21
N ARG A 18 8.14 15.27 5.13
CA ARG A 18 8.19 14.56 6.42
C ARG A 18 6.90 14.74 7.22
N ALA A 19 6.41 15.97 7.35
CA ALA A 19 5.18 16.25 8.08
C ALA A 19 3.96 15.59 7.43
N ALA A 20 3.87 15.58 6.10
CA ALA A 20 2.79 14.92 5.36
C ALA A 20 2.80 13.40 5.55
N VAL A 21 3.98 12.76 5.46
CA VAL A 21 4.14 11.32 5.71
C VAL A 21 3.79 10.96 7.15
N LEU A 22 4.17 11.79 8.13
CA LEU A 22 3.80 11.61 9.53
C LEU A 22 2.28 11.74 9.75
N ALA A 23 1.64 12.70 9.08
CA ALA A 23 0.19 12.89 9.16
C ALA A 23 -0.59 11.74 8.49
N ALA A 24 -0.05 11.17 7.41
CA ALA A 24 -0.57 9.98 6.74
C ALA A 24 -0.09 8.66 7.40
N GLY A 25 0.47 8.75 8.61
CA GLY A 25 0.99 7.63 9.37
C GLY A 25 -0.09 6.63 9.79
N GLY A 26 0.08 5.36 9.47
CA GLY A 26 -0.87 4.32 9.87
C GLY A 26 -0.53 2.91 9.39
N THR A 27 -1.05 1.90 10.08
CA THR A 27 -0.83 0.48 9.77
C THR A 27 -2.01 -0.19 9.05
N ALA A 28 -3.13 0.51 8.89
CA ALA A 28 -4.33 -0.02 8.25
C ALA A 28 -4.25 0.07 6.72
N TYR A 29 -4.89 -0.86 6.02
CA TYR A 29 -5.08 -0.75 4.58
C TYR A 29 -6.29 0.15 4.32
N THR A 30 -6.06 1.34 3.76
CA THR A 30 -7.11 2.32 3.39
C THR A 30 -7.08 2.59 1.90
N GLU A 31 -8.15 3.15 1.32
CA GLU A 31 -8.21 3.43 -0.12
C GLU A 31 -7.25 4.57 -0.52
N ALA A 32 -7.16 5.60 0.33
CA ALA A 32 -6.15 6.68 0.18
C ALA A 32 -4.71 6.20 0.43
N GLY A 33 -4.57 5.06 1.10
CA GLY A 33 -3.33 4.47 1.56
C GLY A 33 -2.73 5.15 2.80
N THR A 34 -1.97 4.39 3.57
CA THR A 34 -1.23 4.88 4.73
C THR A 34 0.24 4.57 4.62
N PHE A 35 1.07 5.41 5.24
CA PHE A 35 2.50 5.19 5.32
C PHE A 35 2.88 4.64 6.69
N THR A 36 3.78 3.67 6.68
CA THR A 36 4.67 3.43 7.82
C THR A 36 6.09 3.74 7.39
N HIS A 37 6.85 4.37 8.26
CA HIS A 37 8.23 4.76 8.00
C HIS A 37 9.16 4.22 9.09
N ASP A 38 10.46 4.20 8.81
CA ASP A 38 11.48 4.02 9.84
C ASP A 38 11.63 5.29 10.70
N GLN A 39 12.44 5.22 11.77
CA GLN A 39 12.62 6.36 12.68
C GLN A 39 13.25 7.58 12.00
N SER A 40 14.02 7.36 10.92
CA SER A 40 14.68 8.40 10.13
C SER A 40 13.83 8.96 8.98
N VAL A 41 12.63 8.41 8.75
CA VAL A 41 11.76 8.78 7.61
C VAL A 41 12.51 8.71 6.27
N THR A 42 13.34 7.68 6.13
CA THR A 42 14.15 7.41 4.94
C THR A 42 13.53 6.29 4.11
N ALA A 43 13.06 5.23 4.77
CA ALA A 43 12.35 4.14 4.14
C ALA A 43 10.87 4.19 4.52
N PHE A 44 10.01 3.83 3.58
CA PHE A 44 8.58 3.73 3.82
C PHE A 44 8.00 2.41 3.31
N THR A 45 6.85 2.09 3.88
CA THR A 45 5.93 1.07 3.39
C THR A 45 4.57 1.72 3.28
N PHE A 46 4.10 1.88 2.05
CA PHE A 46 2.78 2.36 1.72
C PHE A 46 1.83 1.16 1.63
N ARG A 47 0.70 1.24 2.32
CA ARG A 47 -0.34 0.21 2.31
C ARG A 47 -1.63 0.82 1.83
N CYS A 48 -2.17 0.32 0.74
CA CYS A 48 -3.48 0.73 0.26
C CYS A 48 -4.35 -0.48 -0.07
N GLN A 49 -5.65 -0.27 -0.04
CA GLN A 49 -6.61 -1.23 -0.54
C GLN A 49 -7.22 -0.67 -1.83
N VAL A 50 -7.25 -1.49 -2.88
CA VAL A 50 -7.80 -1.10 -4.18
C VAL A 50 -9.08 -1.91 -4.40
N PRO A 51 -10.25 -1.26 -4.56
CA PRO A 51 -11.48 -1.97 -4.86
C PRO A 51 -11.27 -2.82 -6.12
N ALA A 52 -11.70 -4.08 -6.07
CA ALA A 52 -11.51 -5.01 -7.18
C ALA A 52 -12.79 -5.02 -8.02
N GLY A 53 -12.69 -4.62 -9.28
CA GLY A 53 -13.67 -4.90 -10.30
C GLY A 53 -13.69 -6.38 -10.70
N PRO A 54 -14.75 -6.83 -11.39
CA PRO A 54 -14.91 -8.22 -11.83
C PRO A 54 -13.80 -8.67 -12.80
N ASP A 55 -13.29 -7.75 -13.63
CA ASP A 55 -12.25 -8.01 -14.63
C ASP A 55 -10.86 -7.51 -14.18
N ASP A 56 -10.76 -6.87 -13.02
CA ASP A 56 -9.49 -6.35 -12.53
C ASP A 56 -8.60 -7.48 -11.99
N GLY A 57 -7.34 -7.45 -12.42
CA GLY A 57 -6.27 -8.31 -11.98
C GLY A 57 -5.29 -7.60 -11.04
N GLN A 58 -4.13 -8.23 -10.84
CA GLN A 58 -3.09 -7.68 -9.97
C GLN A 58 -2.43 -6.44 -10.55
N ASP A 59 -2.34 -6.33 -11.88
CA ASP A 59 -1.69 -5.21 -12.56
C ASP A 59 -2.52 -3.94 -12.44
N GLU A 60 -3.84 -4.03 -12.59
CA GLU A 60 -4.78 -2.94 -12.37
C GLU A 60 -4.73 -2.45 -10.91
N ALA A 61 -4.65 -3.39 -9.96
CA ALA A 61 -4.50 -3.06 -8.56
C ALA A 61 -3.15 -2.37 -8.25
N ALA A 62 -2.06 -2.82 -8.88
CA ALA A 62 -0.75 -2.19 -8.74
C ALA A 62 -0.77 -0.76 -9.29
N LEU A 63 -1.37 -0.55 -10.46
CA LEU A 63 -1.55 0.78 -11.05
C LEU A 63 -2.36 1.71 -10.15
N GLY A 64 -3.50 1.24 -9.62
CA GLY A 64 -4.32 2.02 -8.69
C GLY A 64 -3.55 2.41 -7.42
N ALA A 65 -2.73 1.50 -6.90
CA ALA A 65 -1.86 1.77 -5.75
C ALA A 65 -0.76 2.78 -6.08
N MET A 66 -0.17 2.73 -7.27
CA MET A 66 0.82 3.71 -7.72
C MET A 66 0.18 5.10 -7.87
N VAL A 67 -1.02 5.19 -8.45
CA VAL A 67 -1.76 6.47 -8.55
C VAL A 67 -2.04 7.05 -7.16
N ALA A 68 -2.45 6.21 -6.20
CA ALA A 68 -2.65 6.64 -4.82
C ALA A 68 -1.34 7.14 -4.19
N LEU A 69 -0.22 6.46 -4.43
CA LEU A 69 1.11 6.87 -3.97
C LEU A 69 1.56 8.20 -4.58
N GLU A 70 1.41 8.36 -5.90
CA GLU A 70 1.75 9.59 -6.64
C GLU A 70 0.90 10.79 -6.19
N THR A 71 -0.33 10.57 -5.72
CA THR A 71 -1.18 11.64 -5.16
C THR A 71 -0.57 12.29 -3.93
N HIS A 72 0.26 11.57 -3.16
CA HIS A 72 1.01 12.14 -2.04
C HIS A 72 2.18 13.03 -2.51
N GLY A 73 2.61 12.89 -3.78
CA GLY A 73 3.51 13.84 -4.44
C GLY A 73 4.93 13.90 -3.88
N HIS A 74 5.38 12.85 -3.18
CA HIS A 74 6.72 12.81 -2.60
C HIS A 74 7.71 12.10 -3.53
N PRO A 75 8.93 12.64 -3.73
CA PRO A 75 9.94 11.96 -4.51
C PRO A 75 10.37 10.68 -3.79
N HIS A 76 10.28 9.56 -4.50
CA HIS A 76 10.55 8.24 -3.94
C HIS A 76 11.14 7.27 -4.96
N GLU A 77 11.77 6.21 -4.45
CA GLU A 77 12.25 5.07 -5.21
C GLU A 77 11.54 3.81 -4.70
N ILE A 78 10.81 3.13 -5.57
CA ILE A 78 10.10 1.88 -5.26
C ILE A 78 11.11 0.73 -5.28
N LEU A 79 11.22 0.01 -4.17
CA LEU A 79 12.10 -1.16 -4.05
C LEU A 79 11.34 -2.47 -4.24
N HIS A 80 10.09 -2.52 -3.79
CA HIS A 80 9.27 -3.72 -3.87
C HIS A 80 7.78 -3.36 -3.89
N LEU A 81 7.02 -4.05 -4.73
CA LEU A 81 5.57 -3.93 -4.80
C LEU A 81 4.97 -5.33 -4.69
N ALA A 82 4.06 -5.50 -3.73
CA ALA A 82 3.35 -6.75 -3.51
C ALA A 82 1.84 -6.49 -3.55
N VAL A 83 1.15 -7.21 -4.43
CA VAL A 83 -0.31 -7.21 -4.52
C VAL A 83 -0.84 -8.51 -3.93
N THR A 84 -1.93 -8.42 -3.18
CA THR A 84 -2.64 -9.57 -2.64
C THR A 84 -4.11 -9.46 -3.00
N ASP A 85 -4.61 -10.41 -3.80
CA ASP A 85 -6.04 -10.51 -4.06
C ASP A 85 -6.74 -11.18 -2.88
N MET A 86 -7.56 -10.41 -2.15
CA MET A 86 -8.31 -10.95 -1.02
C MET A 86 -9.44 -11.90 -1.46
N ARG A 87 -9.82 -11.91 -2.75
CA ARG A 87 -10.78 -12.86 -3.32
C ARG A 87 -10.19 -14.28 -3.41
N ASP A 88 -8.88 -14.37 -3.65
CA ASP A 88 -8.17 -15.65 -3.77
C ASP A 88 -7.75 -16.22 -2.41
N ILE A 89 -7.82 -15.42 -1.34
CA ILE A 89 -7.67 -15.90 0.04
C ILE A 89 -8.91 -16.72 0.42
N LYS A 90 -8.92 -17.97 -0.03
CA LYS A 90 -9.91 -18.97 0.33
C LYS A 90 -9.70 -19.34 1.80
N ILE A 91 -10.49 -18.73 2.70
CA ILE A 91 -10.64 -19.23 4.06
C ILE A 91 -11.18 -20.66 3.93
N ARG A 92 -10.32 -21.67 4.07
CA ARG A 92 -10.78 -23.05 4.17
C ARG A 92 -11.51 -23.19 5.52
N PRO A 93 -12.84 -23.40 5.55
CA PRO A 93 -13.50 -23.71 6.81
C PRO A 93 -12.89 -25.00 7.33
N ARG A 94 -12.32 -24.95 8.54
CA ARG A 94 -11.74 -26.11 9.21
C ARG A 94 -12.89 -27.10 9.42
N GLY A 95 -12.91 -28.16 8.60
CA GLY A 95 -14.01 -29.14 8.57
C GLY A 95 -14.31 -29.64 9.99
N ARG A 96 -15.54 -29.37 10.44
CA ARG A 96 -16.10 -29.93 11.66
C ARG A 96 -16.23 -31.43 11.40
N ARG A 97 -15.28 -32.22 11.90
CA ARG A 97 -15.41 -33.69 11.98
C ARG A 97 -16.62 -33.97 12.87
N MET A 98 -17.69 -34.50 12.25
CA MET A 98 -18.71 -35.27 12.96
C MET A 98 -18.25 -36.73 13.02
#